data_AF-A0A0F9P685-F1
#
_entry.id   AF-A0A0F9P685-F1
#
_cell.length_a   1.000
_cell.length_b   1.000
_cell.length_c   1.000
_cell.angle_alpha   90.00
_cell.angle_beta   90.00
_cell.angle_gamma   90.00
#
_symmetry.space_group_name_H-M   'P 1'
#
loop_
_entity.id
_entity.type
_entity.pdbx_description
1 polymer ?
#
loop_
_entity_poly.entity_id
_entity_poly.type
_entity_poly.pdbx_seq_one_letter_code
_entity_poly.pdbx_strand_id
1 'polypeptide(L)' 'MFRLLRLTIILGIGIAIGIWFERSLMRAECKAGEGQWTGTICLNSELLQ' A
#
# COMPACT_ATOMS: atom_id res chain seq x y z
N MET A 1 7.86 -31.16 6.74
CA MET A 1 8.35 -29.80 6.42
C MET A 1 7.37 -28.94 5.60
N PHE A 2 6.54 -29.51 4.72
CA PHE A 2 5.53 -28.79 3.92
C PHE A 2 4.55 -27.90 4.70
N ARG A 3 4.21 -28.28 5.95
CA ARG A 3 3.29 -27.49 6.79
C ARG A 3 3.87 -26.11 7.17
N LEU A 4 5.18 -26.00 7.38
CA LEU A 4 5.84 -24.73 7.65
C LEU A 4 5.95 -23.87 6.38
N LEU A 5 6.22 -24.51 5.24
CA LEU A 5 6.24 -23.83 3.93
C LEU A 5 4.90 -23.18 3.61
N ARG A 6 3.78 -23.86 3.93
CA ARG A 6 2.44 -23.31 3.72
C ARG A 6 2.20 -22.05 4.57
N LEU A 7 2.66 -22.05 5.82
CA LEU A 7 2.52 -20.90 6.72
C LEU A 7 3.32 -19.69 6.23
N THR A 8 4.57 -19.89 5.77
CA THR A 8 5.39 -18.79 5.25
C THR A 8 4.82 -18.23 3.95
N ILE A 9 4.25 -19.06 3.08
CA ILE A 9 3.56 -18.58 1.86
C ILE A 9 2.35 -17.72 2.22
N ILE A 10 1.50 -18.18 3.13
CA ILE A 10 0.31 -17.42 3.56
C ILE A 10 0.72 -16.09 4.20
N LEU A 11 1.75 -16.11 5.06
CA LEU A 11 2.30 -14.90 5.67
C LEU A 11 2.82 -13.92 4.61
N GLY A 12 3.61 -14.41 3.65
CA GLY A 12 4.14 -13.58 2.55
C GLY A 12 3.05 -12.97 1.69
N ILE A 13 2.00 -13.72 1.39
CA ILE A 13 0.83 -13.21 0.65
C ILE A 13 0.12 -12.12 1.46
N GLY A 14 -0.12 -12.35 2.76
CA GLY A 14 -0.76 -11.36 3.64
C GLY A 14 0.02 -10.04 3.70
N ILE A 15 1.34 -10.11 3.85
CA ILE A 15 2.22 -8.94 3.85
C ILE A 15 2.15 -8.21 2.49
N ALA A 16 2.23 -8.95 1.38
CA ALA A 16 2.17 -8.36 0.05
C ALA A 16 0.83 -7.64 -0.22
N ILE A 17 -0.29 -8.24 0.20
CA ILE A 17 -1.62 -7.63 0.09
C ILE A 17 -1.71 -6.38 0.97
N GLY A 18 -1.22 -6.43 2.21
CA GLY A 18 -1.21 -5.28 3.12
C GLY A 18 -0.45 -4.09 2.54
N ILE A 19 0.78 -4.31 2.07
CA ILE A 19 1.60 -3.26 1.45
C ILE A 19 0.91 -2.69 0.20
N TRP A 20 0.32 -3.55 -0.64
CA TRP A 20 -0.39 -3.10 -1.84
C TRP A 20 -1.62 -2.26 -1.49
N PHE A 21 -2.37 -2.65 -0.46
CA PHE A 21 -3.54 -1.94 0.03
C PHE A 21 -3.18 -0.57 0.60
N GLU A 22 -2.16 -0.46 1.44
CA GLU A 22 -1.73 0.85 1.97
C GLU A 22 -1.27 1.77 0.84
N ARG A 23 -0.56 1.23 -0.15
CA ARG A 23 -0.06 2.02 -1.29
C ARG A 23 -1.16 2.46 -2.24
N SER A 24 -2.22 1.66 -2.40
CA SER A 24 -3.39 2.04 -3.18
C SER A 24 -4.24 3.08 -2.44
N LEU A 25 -4.37 2.95 -1.12
CA LEU A 25 -5.05 3.92 -0.27
C LEU A 25 -4.34 5.28 -0.34
N MET A 26 -3.02 5.34 -0.13
CA MET A 26 -2.28 6.61 -0.23
C MET A 26 -2.42 7.27 -1.60
N ARG A 27 -2.49 6.49 -2.69
CA ARG A 27 -2.76 7.02 -4.04
C ARG A 27 -4.18 7.57 -4.17
N ALA A 28 -5.15 6.89 -3.57
CA ALA A 28 -6.55 7.32 -3.58
C ALA A 28 -6.74 8.61 -2.79
N GLU A 29 -6.19 8.68 -1.57
CA GLU A 29 -6.21 9.88 -0.73
C GLU A 29 -5.48 11.05 -1.41
N CYS A 30 -4.34 10.79 -2.06
CA CYS A 30 -3.63 11.79 -2.84
C CYS A 30 -4.50 12.39 -3.95
N LYS A 31 -5.19 11.53 -4.71
CA LYS A 31 -6.08 11.95 -5.78
C LYS A 31 -7.31 12.69 -5.25
N ALA A 32 -7.80 12.31 -4.06
CA ALA A 32 -8.95 12.94 -3.43
C ALA A 32 -8.63 14.36 -2.94
N GLY A 33 -7.42 14.61 -2.43
CA GLY A 33 -6.97 15.93 -1.97
C GLY A 33 -6.23 16.74 -3.04
N GLU A 34 -6.62 16.59 -4.31
CA GLU A 34 -6.03 17.27 -5.48
C GLU A 34 -4.49 17.19 -5.58
N GLY A 35 -3.88 16.22 -4.91
CA GLY A 35 -2.44 16.03 -4.84
C GLY A 35 -1.88 15.34 -6.08
N GLN A 36 -0.62 15.64 -6.40
CA GLN A 36 0.07 15.02 -7.52
C GLN A 36 0.89 13.81 -7.06
N TRP A 37 0.53 12.63 -7.55
CA TRP A 37 1.27 11.40 -7.25
C TRP A 37 2.57 11.34 -8.06
N THR A 38 3.72 11.37 -7.39
CA THR A 38 5.05 11.36 -8.05
C THR A 38 5.67 9.97 -8.22
N GLY A 39 4.88 8.92 -8.02
CA GLY A 39 5.31 7.52 -8.18
C GLY A 39 5.47 6.80 -6.84
N THR A 40 6.00 7.49 -5.83
CA THR A 40 6.21 6.95 -4.48
C THR A 40 5.54 7.76 -3.37
N ILE A 41 5.36 9.06 -3.56
CA ILE A 41 4.79 9.97 -2.56
C ILE A 41 3.73 10.88 -3.20
N CYS A 42 2.80 11.36 -2.37
CA CYS A 42 1.89 12.43 -2.74
C CYS A 42 2.53 13.79 -2.47
N LEU A 43 2.48 14.70 -3.44
CA LEU A 43 2.88 16.11 -3.26
C LEU A 43 1.65 17.01 -3.33
N ASN A 44 1.64 18.09 -2.54
CA ASN A 44 0.59 19.12 -2.56
C ASN A 44 -0.84 18.60 -2.27
N SER A 45 -1.01 17.50 -1.54
CA SER A 45 -2.33 17.16 -1.04
C SER A 45 -2.70 18.07 0.13
N GLU A 46 -3.74 18.87 -0.05
CA GLU A 46 -4.34 19.73 1.00
C GLU A 46 -4.88 18.92 2.20
N LEU A 47 -5.08 17.61 2.03
CA LEU A 47 -5.41 16.65 3.09
C LEU A 47 -4.25 16.32 4.06
N LEU A 48 -3.01 16.70 3.72
CA LEU A 48 -1.79 16.31 4.45
C LEU A 48 -1.03 17.53 5.02
N GLN A 49 -1.65 18.71 4.94
CA GLN A 49 -1.27 19.92 5.72
C GLN A 49 -2.00 19.93 7.06
#